data_AF-A0A9X2S3L0-F1
#
_entry.id   AF-A0A9X2S3L0-F1
#
_cell.length_a   1.000
_cell.length_b   1.000
_cell.length_c   1.000
_cell.angle_alpha   90.00
_cell.angle_beta   90.00
_cell.angle_gamma   90.00
#
_symmetry.space_group_name_H-M   'P 1'
#
loop_
_entity.id
_entity.type
_entity.pdbx_description
1 polymer ?
#
loop_
_entity_poly.entity_id
_entity_poly.type
_entity_poly.pdbx_seq_one_letter_code
_entity_poly.pdbx_strand_id
1 'polypeptide(L)'
;MKCKFCNTTEIIKINKPENVKFQCEENHIWFENYKDQGGTHERPETYELNLEDVLFPKEKKLYKKVLNDINKNQNFYTNSSPEEITSHLINDCNFNEEEIYKLFKKISKFSKS
;
A
#
# COMPACT_ATOMS: atom_id res chain seq x y z
N MET A 1 15.41 -2.81 2.22
CA MET A 1 15.63 -1.78 1.18
C MET A 1 15.58 -0.41 1.84
N LYS A 2 16.41 0.55 1.41
CA LYS A 2 16.43 1.92 1.94
C LYS A 2 16.41 2.92 0.78
N CYS A 3 15.79 4.08 1.00
CA CYS A 3 15.77 5.15 0.03
C CYS A 3 17.19 5.69 -0.13
N LYS A 4 17.65 5.86 -1.37
CA LYS A 4 19.02 6.32 -1.66
C LYS A 4 19.27 7.79 -1.29
N PHE A 5 18.20 8.55 -1.02
CA PHE A 5 18.26 9.98 -0.72
C PHE A 5 18.06 10.31 0.76
N CYS A 6 17.09 9.65 1.41
CA CYS A 6 16.71 9.96 2.80
C CYS A 6 16.78 8.77 3.77
N ASN A 7 17.29 7.60 3.33
CA ASN A 7 17.46 6.40 4.14
C ASN A 7 16.20 5.79 4.79
N THR A 8 14.99 6.33 4.54
CA THR A 8 13.73 5.69 4.98
C THR A 8 13.58 4.29 4.41
N THR A 9 12.90 3.42 5.15
CA THR A 9 12.50 2.07 4.72
C THR A 9 11.11 2.02 4.10
N GLU A 10 10.35 3.11 4.19
CA GLU A 10 9.01 3.22 3.60
C GLU A 10 9.13 3.45 2.10
N ILE A 11 9.24 2.35 1.36
CA ILE A 11 9.51 2.33 -0.07
C ILE A 11 8.54 1.40 -0.78
N ILE A 12 8.04 1.87 -1.91
CA ILE A 12 7.27 1.10 -2.87
C ILE A 12 8.19 0.75 -4.06
N LYS A 13 8.14 -0.51 -4.51
CA LYS A 13 8.80 -1.01 -5.73
C LYS A 13 7.71 -1.38 -6.74
N ILE A 14 7.74 -0.77 -7.93
CA ILE A 14 6.81 -1.04 -9.03
C ILE A 14 7.62 -1.49 -10.24
N ASN A 15 7.39 -2.71 -10.69
CA ASN A 15 7.96 -3.21 -11.94
C ASN A 15 7.18 -2.60 -13.11
N LYS A 16 7.87 -1.92 -14.03
CA LYS A 16 7.31 -1.42 -15.30
C LYS A 16 7.95 -2.14 -16.49
N PRO A 17 7.34 -2.14 -17.68
CA PRO A 17 7.96 -2.78 -18.86
C PRO A 17 9.39 -2.28 -19.14
N GLU A 18 9.65 -1.00 -18.95
CA GLU A 18 10.92 -0.37 -19.27
C GLU A 18 11.99 -0.48 -18.17
N ASN A 19 11.58 -0.43 -16.89
CA ASN A 19 12.48 -0.40 -15.73
C ASN A 19 11.74 -0.74 -14.42
N VAL A 20 12.46 -0.76 -13.30
CA VAL A 20 11.88 -0.84 -11.96
C VAL A 20 11.83 0.56 -11.35
N LYS A 21 10.62 1.05 -11.07
CA LYS A 21 10.39 2.31 -10.36
C LYS A 21 10.41 2.07 -8.86
N PHE A 22 11.09 2.94 -8.13
CA PHE A 22 11.02 3.04 -6.68
C PHE A 22 10.50 4.41 -6.27
N GLN A 23 9.76 4.44 -5.16
CA GLN A 23 9.27 5.67 -4.55
C GLN A 23 9.28 5.54 -3.03
N CYS A 24 9.82 6.53 -2.32
CA CYS A 24 9.72 6.58 -0.85
C CYS A 24 8.59 7.51 -0.36
N GLU A 25 8.30 7.48 0.94
CA GLU A 25 7.27 8.34 1.55
C GLU A 25 7.57 9.84 1.45
N GLU A 26 8.86 10.21 1.43
CA GLU A 26 9.34 11.59 1.18
C GLU A 26 9.31 12.00 -0.32
N ASN A 27 8.59 11.25 -1.15
CA ASN A 27 8.44 11.49 -2.60
C ASN A 27 9.72 11.44 -3.46
N HIS A 28 10.85 10.94 -2.94
CA HIS A 28 11.98 10.63 -3.81
C HIS A 28 11.64 9.46 -4.73
N ILE A 29 11.92 9.64 -6.03
CA ILE A 29 11.69 8.64 -7.08
C ILE A 29 13.01 8.32 -7.74
N TRP A 30 13.27 7.03 -7.95
CA TRP A 30 14.40 6.58 -8.78
C TRP A 30 14.02 5.33 -9.56
N PHE A 31 14.85 5.03 -10.56
CA PHE A 31 14.64 3.90 -11.46
C PHE A 31 15.88 3.03 -11.48
N GLU A 32 15.68 1.73 -11.61
CA GLU A 32 16.76 0.76 -11.80
C GLU A 32 16.43 -0.16 -12.98
N ASN A 33 17.45 -0.54 -13.72
CA ASN A 33 17.31 -1.39 -14.89
C ASN A 33 17.05 -2.86 -14.50
N TYR A 34 16.49 -3.60 -15.46
CA TYR A 34 16.43 -5.06 -15.39
C TYR A 34 17.77 -5.70 -15.76
N LYS A 35 17.95 -6.99 -15.43
CA LYS A 35 19.19 -7.74 -15.70
C LYS A 35 19.56 -7.80 -17.19
N ASP A 36 18.58 -7.91 -18.08
CA ASP A 36 18.76 -7.85 -19.54
C ASP A 36 19.26 -6.47 -20.04
N GLN A 37 19.20 -5.46 -19.17
CA GLN A 37 19.67 -4.09 -19.40
C GLN A 37 20.85 -3.71 -18.48
N GLY A 38 21.56 -4.69 -17.94
CA GLY A 38 22.72 -4.48 -17.06
C GLY A 38 22.40 -4.08 -15.62
N GLY A 39 21.14 -4.21 -15.20
CA GLY A 39 20.70 -3.99 -13.82
C GLY A 39 20.69 -5.26 -12.97
N THR A 40 19.96 -5.23 -11.85
CA THR A 40 19.94 -6.32 -10.84
C THR A 40 18.58 -6.99 -10.68
N HIS A 41 17.52 -6.41 -11.25
CA HIS A 41 16.15 -6.92 -11.09
C HIS A 41 15.75 -7.86 -12.22
N GLU A 42 15.06 -8.93 -11.86
CA GLU A 42 14.37 -9.79 -12.83
C GLU A 42 13.10 -9.11 -13.33
N ARG A 43 12.73 -9.38 -14.59
CA ARG A 43 11.40 -9.03 -15.10
C ARG A 43 10.35 -9.91 -14.43
N PRO A 44 9.20 -9.37 -14.01
CA PRO A 44 8.12 -10.20 -13.51
C PRO A 44 7.44 -10.94 -14.68
N GLU A 45 6.69 -12.01 -14.36
CA GLU A 45 5.85 -12.71 -15.35
C GLU A 45 4.69 -11.83 -15.84
N THR A 46 4.19 -10.95 -14.98
CA THR A 46 3.12 -9.99 -15.28
C THR A 46 3.47 -8.60 -14.71
N TYR A 47 3.00 -7.56 -15.40
CA TYR A 47 3.10 -6.16 -14.95
C TYR A 47 1.81 -5.67 -14.29
N GLU A 48 0.83 -6.55 -14.10
CA GLU A 48 -0.37 -6.26 -13.33
C GLU A 48 0.00 -5.90 -11.90
N LEU A 49 -0.56 -4.79 -11.41
CA LEU A 49 -0.37 -4.34 -10.04
C LEU A 49 -1.54 -4.79 -9.19
N ASN A 50 -1.26 -5.16 -7.95
CA ASN A 50 -2.26 -5.27 -6.90
C ASN A 50 -2.22 -4.03 -6.01
N LEU A 51 -3.29 -3.81 -5.24
CA LEU A 51 -3.34 -2.72 -4.28
C LEU A 51 -2.14 -2.74 -3.33
N GLU A 52 -1.75 -3.92 -2.83
CA GLU A 52 -0.60 -4.05 -1.95
C GLU A 52 0.69 -3.56 -2.62
N ASP A 53 0.87 -3.71 -3.94
CA ASP A 53 2.07 -3.25 -4.63
C ASP A 53 2.25 -1.74 -4.59
N VAL A 54 1.17 -0.98 -4.38
CA VAL A 54 1.22 0.48 -4.28
C VAL A 54 1.20 0.99 -2.84
N LEU A 55 1.11 0.13 -1.82
CA LEU A 55 1.12 0.52 -0.41
C LEU A 55 2.55 0.57 0.15
N PHE A 56 2.85 1.61 0.94
CA PHE A 56 4.05 1.65 1.77
C PHE A 56 4.01 0.57 2.85
N PRO A 57 5.16 0.09 3.36
CA PRO A 57 5.21 -0.92 4.40
C PRO A 57 4.30 -0.66 5.62
N LYS A 58 4.20 0.59 6.10
CA LYS A 58 3.29 0.96 7.20
C LYS A 58 1.81 0.84 6.79
N GLU A 59 1.48 1.28 5.58
CA GLU A 59 0.13 1.17 5.03
C GLU A 59 -0.26 -0.30 4.82
N LYS A 60 0.67 -1.17 4.39
CA LYS A 60 0.45 -2.63 4.29
C LYS A 60 0.11 -3.24 5.63
N LYS A 61 0.82 -2.84 6.69
CA LYS A 61 0.54 -3.32 8.05
C LYS A 61 -0.85 -2.89 8.49
N LEU A 62 -1.23 -1.63 8.26
CA LEU A 62 -2.57 -1.12 8.57
C LEU A 62 -3.64 -1.86 7.77
N TYR A 63 -3.45 -2.01 6.46
CA TYR A 63 -4.36 -2.74 5.58
C TYR A 63 -4.61 -4.17 6.05
N LYS A 64 -3.54 -4.90 6.41
CA LYS A 64 -3.67 -6.26 6.96
C LYS A 64 -4.42 -6.29 8.30
N LYS A 65 -4.22 -5.31 9.17
CA LYS A 65 -4.99 -5.20 10.42
C LYS A 65 -6.48 -4.97 10.15
N VAL A 66 -6.81 -4.07 9.23
CA VAL A 66 -8.20 -3.80 8.82
C VAL A 66 -8.84 -5.06 8.24
N LEU A 67 -8.17 -5.77 7.31
CA LEU A 67 -8.70 -7.02 6.76
C LEU A 67 -8.91 -8.10 7.82
N ASN A 68 -7.99 -8.23 8.77
CA ASN A 68 -8.12 -9.17 9.86
C ASN A 68 -9.30 -8.82 10.79
N ASP A 69 -9.55 -7.53 11.02
CA ASP A 69 -10.69 -7.09 11.81
C ASP A 69 -12.02 -7.37 11.10
N ILE A 70 -12.10 -7.02 9.80
CA ILE A 70 -13.25 -7.36 8.94
C ILE A 70 -13.57 -8.85 8.99
N ASN A 71 -12.55 -9.70 8.91
CA ASN A 71 -12.73 -11.16 8.96
C ASN A 71 -13.24 -11.66 10.32
N LYS A 72 -12.88 -11.00 11.43
CA LYS A 72 -13.37 -11.36 12.76
C LYS A 72 -14.78 -10.84 13.03
N ASN A 73 -15.13 -9.69 12.44
CA ASN A 73 -16.34 -8.95 12.71
C ASN A 73 -17.27 -8.87 11.48
N GLN A 74 -17.28 -9.89 10.61
CA GLN A 74 -17.98 -9.85 9.30
C GLN A 74 -19.44 -9.38 9.39
N ASN A 75 -20.18 -9.84 10.42
CA ASN A 75 -21.58 -9.45 10.63
C ASN A 75 -21.74 -7.95 10.91
N PHE A 76 -20.80 -7.33 11.63
CA PHE A 76 -20.81 -5.89 11.87
C PHE A 76 -20.58 -5.14 10.56
N TYR A 77 -19.50 -5.46 9.84
CA TYR A 77 -19.15 -4.79 8.59
C TYR A 77 -20.19 -4.93 7.48
N THR A 78 -20.98 -6.02 7.49
CA THR A 78 -22.05 -6.24 6.50
C THR A 78 -23.30 -5.39 6.78
N ASN A 79 -23.57 -5.07 8.05
CA ASN A 79 -24.81 -4.40 8.47
C ASN A 79 -24.61 -2.93 8.88
N SER A 80 -23.36 -2.49 9.06
CA SER A 80 -23.03 -1.16 9.53
C SER A 80 -22.87 -0.14 8.41
N SER A 81 -23.15 1.12 8.75
CA SER A 81 -22.90 2.25 7.87
C SER A 81 -21.39 2.55 7.75
N PRO A 82 -20.94 3.28 6.71
CA PRO A 82 -19.56 3.74 6.61
C PRO A 82 -19.08 4.55 7.83
N GLU A 83 -19.96 5.34 8.44
CA GLU A 83 -19.67 6.15 9.63
C GLU A 83 -19.46 5.26 10.87
N GLU A 84 -20.29 4.23 11.05
CA GLU A 84 -20.15 3.25 12.12
C GLU A 84 -18.87 2.43 11.96
N ILE A 85 -18.55 1.98 10.74
CA ILE A 85 -17.32 1.26 10.43
C ILE A 85 -16.10 2.13 10.74
N THR A 86 -16.13 3.40 10.32
CA THR A 86 -15.02 4.33 10.57
C THR A 86 -14.85 4.58 12.07
N SER A 87 -15.96 4.74 12.80
CA SER A 87 -15.94 4.91 14.25
C SER A 87 -15.39 3.69 14.98
N HIS A 88 -15.76 2.48 14.54
CA HIS A 88 -15.22 1.23 15.09
C HIS A 88 -13.70 1.14 14.89
N LEU A 89 -13.22 1.42 13.69
CA LEU A 89 -11.78 1.38 13.37
C LEU A 89 -10.97 2.38 14.21
N ILE A 90 -11.51 3.57 14.47
CA ILE A 90 -10.83 4.61 15.24
C ILE A 90 -10.92 4.31 16.74
N ASN A 91 -12.12 4.06 17.26
CA ASN A 91 -12.37 4.00 18.70
C ASN A 91 -12.11 2.61 19.29
N ASP A 92 -12.53 1.55 18.60
CA ASP A 92 -12.45 0.19 19.14
C ASP A 92 -11.15 -0.51 18.73
N CYS A 93 -10.71 -0.31 17.48
CA CYS A 93 -9.43 -0.85 17.01
C CYS A 93 -8.23 0.06 17.33
N ASN A 94 -8.48 1.28 17.84
CA ASN A 94 -7.47 2.29 18.16
C ASN A 94 -6.55 2.60 16.97
N PHE A 95 -7.11 2.67 15.76
CA PHE A 95 -6.35 3.08 14.58
C PHE A 95 -6.31 4.61 14.46
N ASN A 96 -5.20 5.12 13.91
CA ASN A 96 -5.10 6.55 13.65
C ASN A 96 -6.07 6.94 12.52
N GLU A 97 -6.93 7.91 12.81
CA GLU A 97 -7.95 8.43 11.91
C GLU A 97 -7.36 8.90 10.56
N GLU A 98 -6.29 9.70 10.60
CA GLU A 98 -5.65 10.23 9.39
C GLU A 98 -5.07 9.11 8.53
N GLU A 99 -4.44 8.10 9.15
CA GLU A 99 -3.90 6.95 8.44
C GLU A 99 -4.98 6.09 7.78
N ILE A 100 -6.12 5.91 8.45
CA ILE A 100 -7.27 5.17 7.90
C ILE A 100 -7.86 5.91 6.69
N TYR A 101 -8.09 7.22 6.80
CA TYR A 101 -8.58 8.01 5.67
C TYR A 101 -7.61 8.01 4.50
N LYS A 102 -6.29 8.12 4.75
CA LYS A 102 -5.27 8.00 3.69
C LYS A 102 -5.31 6.64 3.01
N LEU A 103 -5.43 5.56 3.79
CA LEU A 103 -5.55 4.20 3.26
C LEU A 103 -6.80 4.05 2.39
N PHE A 104 -7.98 4.44 2.89
CA PHE A 104 -9.24 4.36 2.14
C PHE A 104 -9.23 5.19 0.86
N LYS A 105 -8.66 6.41 0.91
CA LYS A 105 -8.46 7.23 -0.28
C LYS A 105 -7.61 6.53 -1.33
N LYS A 106 -6.57 5.80 -0.90
CA LYS A 106 -5.67 5.07 -1.80
C LYS A 106 -6.34 3.84 -2.39
N ILE A 107 -7.10 3.09 -1.59
CA ILE A 107 -7.94 1.97 -2.04
C ILE A 107 -8.94 2.44 -3.10
N SER A 108 -9.68 3.52 -2.83
CA SER A 108 -10.69 4.06 -3.74
C SER A 108 -10.09 4.57 -5.05
N LYS A 109 -8.87 5.12 -5.02
CA LYS A 109 -8.15 5.50 -6.24
C LYS A 109 -7.74 4.28 -7.06
N PHE A 110 -7.24 3.24 -6.40
CA PHE A 110 -6.82 2.00 -7.05
C PHE A 110 -8.00 1.27 -7.69
N SER A 111 -9.16 1.19 -7.02
CA SER A 111 -10.35 0.52 -7.56
C SER A 111 -10.99 1.21 -8.76
N LYS A 112 -10.62 2.46 -9.03
CA LYS A 112 -11.08 3.25 -10.20
C LYS A 112 -10.08 3.24 -11.35
N SER A 113 -8.89 2.65 -11.14
CA SER A 113 -7.80 2.54 -12.12
C SER A 113 -7.95 1.23 -12.89
#